data_AF-A0A9X4KXV1-F1
#
_entry.id   AF-A0A9X4KXV1-F1
#
_cell.length_a   1.000
_cell.length_b   1.000
_cell.length_c   1.000
_cell.angle_alpha   90.00
_cell.angle_beta   90.00
_cell.angle_gamma   90.00
#
_symmetry.space_group_name_H-M   'P 1'
#
loop_
_entity.id
_entity.type
_entity.pdbx_description
1 polymer ?
#
loop_
_entity_poly.entity_id
_entity_poly.type
_entity_poly.pdbx_seq_one_letter_code
_entity_poly.pdbx_strand_id
1 'polypeptide(L)'
;MLNDIVNHAHPIFVHFPIVLITLGMLYDLVVSIRRRALPLKQGIWIWLAAVLSAWLSVATGPEDDARGNTSFLELHSTLADITAWVVSILVAARLFMLFRGKTSLIRFSLVAYLAVAVASCALVLGTGYYGGKMVYDNGIGVKVEGTPVNPPKGHHD
;
A
#
# COMPACT_ATOMS: atom_id res chain seq x y z
N MET A 1 -14.86 -13.21 -19.36
CA MET A 1 -14.77 -13.53 -17.91
C MET A 1 -13.35 -13.47 -17.39
N LEU A 2 -12.45 -14.40 -17.73
CA LEU A 2 -11.06 -14.38 -17.21
C LEU A 2 -10.30 -13.09 -17.59
N ASN A 3 -10.38 -12.68 -18.86
CA ASN A 3 -9.75 -11.42 -19.31
C ASN A 3 -10.32 -10.19 -18.60
N ASP A 4 -11.62 -10.16 -18.31
CA ASP A 4 -12.26 -9.03 -17.63
C ASP A 4 -11.80 -8.90 -16.18
N ILE A 5 -11.62 -10.04 -15.49
CA ILE A 5 -11.09 -10.08 -14.12
C ILE A 5 -9.65 -9.58 -14.09
N VAL A 6 -8.82 -10.02 -15.04
CA VAL A 6 -7.42 -9.59 -15.14
C VAL A 6 -7.33 -8.09 -15.40
N ASN A 7 -8.16 -7.55 -16.29
CA ASN A 7 -8.19 -6.11 -16.61
C ASN A 7 -8.62 -5.22 -15.42
N HIS A 8 -9.34 -5.77 -14.44
CA HIS A 8 -9.77 -5.05 -13.24
C HIS A 8 -9.05 -5.54 -11.97
N ALA A 9 -7.95 -6.27 -12.14
CA ALA A 9 -7.19 -6.82 -11.02
C ALA A 9 -6.65 -5.71 -10.10
N HIS A 10 -6.19 -4.59 -10.67
CA HIS A 10 -5.59 -3.52 -9.89
C HIS A 10 -6.56 -2.90 -8.87
N PRO A 11 -7.76 -2.40 -9.24
CA PRO A 11 -8.76 -1.95 -8.27
C PRO A 11 -9.12 -2.99 -7.21
N ILE A 12 -9.07 -4.28 -7.53
CA ILE A 12 -9.31 -5.35 -6.55
C ILE A 12 -8.17 -5.41 -5.53
N PHE A 13 -6.92 -5.41 -5.99
CA PHE A 13 -5.77 -5.61 -5.11
C PHE A 13 -5.44 -4.40 -4.25
N VAL A 14 -5.68 -3.16 -4.71
CA VAL A 14 -5.33 -1.94 -3.95
C VAL A 14 -6.06 -1.81 -2.60
N HIS A 15 -7.20 -2.47 -2.40
CA HIS A 15 -7.94 -2.41 -1.14
C HIS A 15 -7.24 -3.18 -0.01
N PHE A 16 -6.55 -4.27 -0.34
CA PHE A 16 -5.88 -5.12 0.63
C PHE A 16 -4.76 -4.40 1.39
N PRO A 17 -3.77 -3.74 0.74
CA PRO A 17 -2.73 -3.02 1.47
C PRO A 17 -3.31 -1.88 2.30
N ILE A 18 -4.34 -1.16 1.81
CA ILE A 18 -5.01 -0.09 2.57
C ILE A 18 -5.54 -0.65 3.90
N VAL A 19 -6.33 -1.73 3.85
CA VAL A 19 -6.94 -2.32 5.05
C VAL A 19 -5.88 -2.98 5.94
N LEU A 20 -4.97 -3.79 5.38
CA LEU A 20 -4.00 -4.56 6.15
C LEU A 20 -2.95 -3.67 6.83
N ILE A 21 -2.44 -2.63 6.17
CA ILE A 21 -1.51 -1.68 6.79
C ILE A 21 -2.21 -0.89 7.89
N THR A 22 -3.44 -0.41 7.64
CA THR A 22 -4.21 0.34 8.64
C THR A 22 -4.51 -0.53 9.87
N LEU A 23 -4.99 -1.76 9.66
CA LEU A 23 -5.26 -2.69 10.75
C LEU A 23 -3.99 -3.13 11.48
N GLY A 24 -2.90 -3.40 10.76
CA GLY A 24 -1.61 -3.76 11.35
C GLY A 24 -1.06 -2.65 12.24
N MET A 25 -1.12 -1.40 11.76
CA MET A 25 -0.73 -0.21 12.52
C MET A 25 -1.61 -0.02 13.76
N LEU A 26 -2.94 -0.07 13.62
CA LEU A 26 -3.86 0.09 14.75
C LEU A 26 -3.71 -1.03 15.79
N TYR A 27 -3.54 -2.27 15.34
CA TYR A 27 -3.31 -3.42 16.21
C TYR A 27 -2.04 -3.23 17.03
N ASP A 28 -0.91 -2.94 16.38
CA ASP A 28 0.36 -2.74 17.06
C ASP A 28 0.30 -1.53 18.00
N LEU A 29 -0.38 -0.45 17.62
CA LEU A 29 -0.58 0.72 18.46
C LEU A 29 -1.35 0.36 19.74
N VAL A 30 -2.48 -0.35 19.62
CA VAL A 30 -3.31 -0.77 20.76
C VAL A 30 -2.53 -1.71 21.69
N VAL A 31 -1.82 -2.70 21.14
CA VAL A 31 -0.98 -3.62 21.93
C VAL A 31 0.11 -2.85 22.67
N SER A 32 0.78 -1.94 21.98
CA SER A 32 1.87 -1.13 22.52
C SER A 32 1.40 -0.21 23.65
N ILE A 33 0.23 0.41 23.52
CA ILE A 33 -0.36 1.26 24.57
C ILE A 33 -0.70 0.40 25.79
N ARG A 34 -1.38 -0.74 25.60
CA ARG A 34 -1.84 -1.61 26.69
C ARG A 34 -0.69 -2.26 27.46
N ARG A 35 0.36 -2.67 26.76
CA ARG A 35 1.47 -3.44 27.36
C ARG A 35 2.74 -2.63 27.57
N ARG A 36 2.77 -1.37 27.12
CA ARG A 36 3.99 -0.53 27.05
C ARG A 36 5.16 -1.19 26.31
N ALA A 37 4.84 -2.17 25.46
CA ALA A 37 5.78 -3.02 24.73
C ALA A 37 5.05 -3.70 23.56
N LEU A 38 5.78 -4.05 22.50
CA LEU A 38 5.22 -4.78 21.35
C LEU A 38 5.91 -6.15 21.19
N PRO A 39 5.22 -7.25 21.54
CA PRO A 39 5.73 -8.59 21.29
C PRO A 39 5.95 -8.81 19.79
N LEU A 40 7.17 -9.18 19.39
CA LEU A 40 7.57 -9.22 17.98
C LEU A 40 6.78 -10.25 17.15
N LYS A 41 6.27 -11.31 17.79
CA LYS A 41 5.46 -12.37 17.15
C LYS A 41 3.99 -11.97 16.91
N GLN A 42 3.44 -11.02 17.67
CA GLN A 42 2.02 -10.67 17.56
C GLN A 42 1.77 -9.78 16.35
N GLY A 43 0.73 -10.01 15.56
CA GLY A 43 0.42 -9.14 14.41
C GLY A 43 1.38 -9.25 13.21
N ILE A 44 2.47 -10.03 13.30
CA ILE A 44 3.44 -10.18 12.20
C ILE A 44 2.80 -10.70 10.90
N TRP A 45 1.80 -11.59 11.01
CA TRP A 45 1.09 -12.13 9.85
C TRP A 45 0.26 -11.07 9.11
N ILE A 46 -0.31 -10.09 9.82
CA ILE A 46 -1.03 -8.97 9.20
C ILE A 46 -0.05 -8.17 8.34
N TRP A 47 1.13 -7.87 8.87
CA TRP A 47 2.15 -7.13 8.15
C TRP A 47 2.78 -7.91 6.99
N LEU A 48 2.95 -9.23 7.13
CA LEU A 48 3.39 -10.08 6.01
C LEU A 48 2.38 -10.07 4.87
N ALA A 49 1.09 -10.22 5.19
CA ALA A 49 0.02 -10.10 4.21
C ALA A 49 -0.01 -8.69 3.58
N ALA A 50 0.24 -7.64 4.38
CA ALA A 50 0.32 -6.27 3.88
C ALA A 50 1.43 -6.11 2.83
N VAL A 51 2.64 -6.59 3.10
CA VAL A 51 3.77 -6.58 2.14
C VAL A 51 3.38 -7.27 0.84
N LEU A 52 2.84 -8.49 0.93
CA LEU A 52 2.46 -9.26 -0.26
C LEU A 52 1.40 -8.53 -1.08
N SER A 53 0.37 -7.99 -0.42
CA SER A 53 -0.71 -7.26 -1.10
C SER A 53 -0.25 -5.92 -1.70
N ALA A 54 0.70 -5.23 -1.07
CA ALA A 54 1.26 -3.98 -1.59
C ALA A 54 2.02 -4.24 -2.90
N TRP A 55 2.90 -5.24 -2.93
CA TRP A 55 3.62 -5.61 -4.14
C TRP A 55 2.69 -6.14 -5.24
N LEU A 56 1.65 -6.89 -4.88
CA LEU A 56 0.65 -7.35 -5.85
C LEU A 56 -0.15 -6.18 -6.45
N SER A 57 -0.42 -5.14 -5.65
CA SER A 57 -1.06 -3.91 -6.12
C SER A 57 -0.17 -3.12 -7.09
N VAL A 58 1.12 -3.00 -6.76
CA VAL A 58 2.12 -2.38 -7.65
C VAL A 58 2.22 -3.16 -8.97
N ALA A 59 2.37 -4.48 -8.88
CA ALA A 59 2.54 -5.35 -10.06
C ALA A 59 1.33 -5.38 -10.99
N THR A 60 0.13 -5.03 -10.51
CA THR A 60 -1.09 -5.02 -11.32
C THR A 60 -1.43 -3.64 -11.89
N GLY A 61 -0.72 -2.57 -11.50
CA GLY A 61 -1.00 -1.20 -11.93
C GLY A 61 -0.84 -0.98 -13.44
N PRO A 62 -1.91 -0.60 -14.18
CA PRO A 62 -1.81 -0.36 -15.62
C PRO A 62 -1.24 1.04 -15.88
N GLU A 63 0.09 1.16 -15.92
CA GLU A 63 0.77 2.45 -16.13
C GLU A 63 0.39 3.10 -17.48
N ASP A 64 0.24 2.30 -18.53
CA ASP A 64 0.02 2.79 -19.89
C ASP A 64 -1.36 3.42 -20.10
N ASP A 65 -2.35 3.06 -19.29
CA ASP A 65 -3.72 3.58 -19.42
C ASP A 65 -3.88 5.02 -18.88
N ALA A 66 -2.92 5.50 -18.10
CA ALA A 66 -2.98 6.78 -17.41
C ALA A 66 -1.95 7.81 -17.91
N ARG A 67 -0.94 7.37 -18.68
CA ARG A 67 0.14 8.23 -19.18
C ARG A 67 -0.41 9.32 -20.12
N GLY A 68 0.03 10.56 -19.90
CA GLY A 68 -0.43 11.73 -20.65
C GLY A 68 -1.83 12.25 -20.29
N ASN A 69 -2.57 11.57 -19.41
CA ASN A 69 -3.97 11.88 -19.08
C ASN A 69 -4.19 12.45 -17.69
N THR A 70 -3.20 12.34 -16.81
CA THR A 70 -3.27 12.88 -15.45
C THR A 70 -1.89 13.27 -14.95
N SER A 71 -1.80 14.36 -14.19
CA SER A 71 -0.59 14.77 -13.48
C SER A 71 -0.35 13.97 -12.19
N PHE A 72 -1.29 13.11 -11.78
CA PHE A 72 -1.20 12.36 -10.52
C PHE A 72 -0.56 10.99 -10.67
N LEU A 73 -0.36 10.48 -11.90
CA LEU A 73 0.14 9.13 -12.13
C LEU A 73 1.50 8.90 -11.48
N GLU A 74 2.49 9.75 -11.79
CA GLU A 74 3.85 9.63 -11.26
C GLU A 74 3.87 9.74 -9.73
N LEU A 75 3.07 10.65 -9.17
CA LEU A 75 2.97 10.79 -7.72
C LEU A 75 2.32 9.55 -7.08
N HIS A 76 1.26 9.02 -7.67
CA HIS A 76 0.58 7.82 -7.18
C HIS A 76 1.47 6.59 -7.25
N SER A 77 2.16 6.35 -8.38
CA SER A 77 3.06 5.21 -8.53
C SER A 77 4.26 5.32 -7.58
N THR A 78 4.86 6.51 -7.48
CA THR A 78 5.96 6.76 -6.54
C THR A 78 5.53 6.51 -5.09
N LEU A 79 4.33 6.97 -4.69
CA LEU A 79 3.80 6.70 -3.36
C LEU A 79 3.52 5.21 -3.15
N ALA A 80 3.03 4.50 -4.16
CA ALA A 80 2.82 3.05 -4.10
C ALA A 80 4.14 2.30 -3.87
N ASP A 81 5.18 2.63 -4.61
CA ASP A 81 6.51 2.03 -4.48
C ASP A 81 7.15 2.34 -3.11
N ILE A 82 7.11 3.61 -2.69
CA ILE A 82 7.59 4.00 -1.36
C ILE A 82 6.83 3.25 -0.28
N THR A 83 5.50 3.12 -0.39
CA THR A 83 4.68 2.36 0.56
C THR A 83 5.13 0.90 0.62
N ALA A 84 5.27 0.24 -0.54
CA ALA A 84 5.66 -1.16 -0.62
C ALA A 84 7.04 -1.40 0.00
N TRP A 85 8.02 -0.55 -0.29
CA TRP A 85 9.36 -0.64 0.27
C TRP A 85 9.40 -0.35 1.77
N VAL A 86 8.76 0.72 2.25
CA VAL A 86 8.75 1.09 3.68
C VAL A 86 8.11 -0.02 4.52
N VAL A 87 6.99 -0.59 4.06
CA VAL A 87 6.33 -1.70 4.76
C VAL A 87 7.20 -2.96 4.72
N SER A 88 7.86 -3.25 3.59
CA SER A 88 8.81 -4.36 3.46
C SER A 88 9.98 -4.23 4.45
N ILE A 89 10.57 -3.04 4.56
CA ILE A 89 11.67 -2.75 5.48
C ILE A 89 11.21 -2.86 6.93
N LEU A 90 10.01 -2.34 7.25
CA LEU A 90 9.42 -2.47 8.60
C LEU A 90 9.26 -3.94 9.00
N VAL A 91 8.76 -4.79 8.10
CA VAL A 91 8.62 -6.23 8.34
C VAL A 91 9.97 -6.93 8.43
N ALA A 92 10.90 -6.63 7.52
CA ALA A 92 12.24 -7.21 7.52
C ALA A 92 12.99 -6.87 8.81
N ALA A 93 12.92 -5.61 9.28
CA ALA A 93 13.50 -5.20 10.55
C ALA A 93 12.87 -5.97 11.73
N ARG A 94 11.54 -6.12 11.73
CA ARG A 94 10.82 -6.87 12.77
C ARG A 94 11.23 -8.35 12.80
N LEU A 95 11.31 -9.00 11.64
CA LEU A 95 11.75 -10.39 11.50
C LEU A 95 13.22 -10.56 11.87
N PHE A 96 14.09 -9.63 11.46
CA PHE A 96 15.50 -9.65 11.82
C PHE A 96 15.70 -9.57 13.34
N MET A 97 14.93 -8.72 14.04
CA MET A 97 14.95 -8.67 15.49
C MET A 97 14.48 -9.97 16.14
N LEU A 98 13.45 -10.61 15.57
CA LEU A 98 12.98 -11.92 16.02
C LEU A 98 14.05 -13.00 15.82
N PHE A 99 14.73 -13.00 14.67
CA PHE A 99 15.83 -13.91 14.35
C PHE A 99 17.03 -13.71 15.31
N ARG A 100 17.30 -12.48 15.72
CA ARG A 100 18.30 -12.14 16.76
C ARG A 100 17.87 -12.52 18.19
N GLY A 101 16.74 -13.21 18.36
CA GLY A 101 16.25 -13.70 19.65
C GLY A 101 15.54 -12.65 20.50
N LYS A 102 15.25 -11.45 19.96
CA LYS A 102 14.46 -10.46 20.71
C LYS A 102 13.01 -10.94 20.81
N THR A 103 12.39 -10.71 21.96
CA THR A 103 11.00 -11.10 22.23
C THR A 103 10.02 -9.94 22.05
N SER A 104 10.46 -8.70 22.28
CA SER A 104 9.61 -7.51 22.28
C SER A 104 10.38 -6.24 21.93
N LEU A 105 9.68 -5.24 21.38
CA LEU A 105 10.15 -3.86 21.26
C LEU A 105 9.75 -3.05 22.49
N ILE A 106 10.67 -2.21 22.97
CA ILE A 106 10.48 -1.37 24.16
C ILE A 106 11.17 -0.01 23.97
N ARG A 107 10.72 1.01 24.73
CA ARG A 107 11.33 2.35 24.78
C ARG A 107 11.55 2.92 23.36
N PHE A 108 12.77 3.30 23.02
CA PHE A 108 13.11 3.95 21.76
C PHE A 108 12.81 3.08 20.53
N SER A 109 13.10 1.77 20.56
CA SER A 109 12.83 0.89 19.42
C SER A 109 11.34 0.72 19.15
N LEU A 110 10.52 0.77 20.21
CA LEU A 110 9.07 0.77 20.09
C LEU A 110 8.55 2.05 19.43
N VAL A 111 9.01 3.21 19.90
CA VAL A 111 8.59 4.51 19.35
C VAL A 111 9.01 4.65 17.89
N ALA A 112 10.25 4.29 17.56
CA ALA A 112 10.74 4.30 16.18
C ALA A 112 9.91 3.37 15.28
N TYR A 113 9.61 2.15 15.74
CA TYR A 113 8.78 1.21 15.00
C TYR A 113 7.36 1.74 14.74
N LEU A 114 6.70 2.27 15.78
CA LEU A 114 5.36 2.82 15.66
C LEU A 114 5.31 4.06 14.77
N ALA A 115 6.35 4.91 14.80
CA ALA A 115 6.45 6.05 13.90
C ALA A 115 6.49 5.60 12.43
N VAL A 116 7.29 4.57 12.11
CA VAL A 116 7.32 4.00 10.75
C VAL A 116 5.98 3.34 10.41
N ALA A 117 5.34 2.62 11.33
CA ALA A 117 4.02 2.01 11.09
C ALA A 117 2.94 3.07 10.78
N VAL A 118 2.93 4.19 11.50
CA VAL A 118 2.05 5.33 11.24
C VAL A 118 2.38 5.98 9.90
N ALA A 119 3.66 6.17 9.58
CA ALA A 119 4.08 6.70 8.29
C ALA A 119 3.64 5.78 7.13
N SER A 120 3.78 4.46 7.26
CA SER A 120 3.26 3.49 6.29
C SER A 120 1.75 3.63 6.07
N CYS A 121 0.99 3.84 7.15
CA CYS A 121 -0.44 4.07 7.06
C CYS A 121 -0.76 5.38 6.32
N ALA A 122 -0.05 6.46 6.63
CA ALA A 122 -0.23 7.74 5.94
C ALA A 122 0.11 7.63 4.45
N LEU A 123 1.20 6.92 4.11
CA LEU A 123 1.62 6.66 2.75
C LEU A 123 0.55 5.90 1.96
N VAL A 124 0.05 4.77 2.47
CA VAL A 124 -0.96 3.97 1.74
C VAL A 124 -2.28 4.72 1.55
N LEU A 125 -2.70 5.52 2.55
CA LEU A 125 -3.89 6.36 2.43
C LEU A 125 -3.67 7.49 1.42
N GLY A 126 -2.47 8.06 1.37
CA GLY A 126 -2.07 9.03 0.34
C GLY A 126 -2.09 8.42 -1.06
N THR A 127 -1.52 7.22 -1.23
CA THR A 127 -1.57 6.46 -2.48
C THR A 127 -3.02 6.26 -2.95
N GLY A 128 -3.89 5.79 -2.06
CA GLY A 128 -5.32 5.60 -2.34
C GLY A 128 -6.03 6.91 -2.70
N TYR A 129 -5.72 8.01 -2.01
CA TYR A 129 -6.30 9.33 -2.30
C TYR A 129 -5.96 9.83 -3.70
N TYR A 130 -4.69 9.76 -4.11
CA TYR A 130 -4.31 10.15 -5.47
C TYR A 130 -4.80 9.17 -6.54
N GLY A 131 -4.89 7.88 -6.21
CA GLY A 131 -5.54 6.88 -7.07
C GLY A 131 -7.02 7.22 -7.31
N GLY A 132 -7.72 7.60 -6.25
CA GLY A 132 -9.10 8.09 -6.33
C GLY A 132 -9.22 9.33 -7.21
N LYS A 133 -8.34 10.32 -7.08
CA LYS A 133 -8.37 11.53 -7.93
C LYS A 133 -8.16 11.21 -9.41
N MET A 134 -7.28 10.26 -9.76
CA MET A 134 -7.15 9.82 -11.15
C MET A 134 -8.46 9.27 -11.72
N VAL A 135 -9.18 8.46 -10.95
CA VAL A 135 -10.44 7.86 -11.39
C VAL A 135 -11.57 8.90 -11.41
N TYR A 136 -11.78 9.63 -10.32
CA TYR A 136 -12.95 10.50 -10.14
C TYR A 136 -12.79 11.88 -10.79
N ASP A 137 -11.60 12.46 -10.79
CA ASP A 137 -11.37 13.82 -11.32
C ASP A 137 -10.91 13.78 -12.78
N ASN A 138 -10.20 12.71 -13.19
CA ASN A 138 -9.65 12.59 -14.55
C ASN A 138 -10.26 11.46 -15.37
N GLY A 139 -11.18 10.66 -14.84
CA GLY A 139 -11.86 9.60 -15.58
C GLY A 139 -10.95 8.45 -16.03
N ILE A 140 -9.80 8.26 -15.38
CA ILE A 140 -8.85 7.18 -15.71
C ILE A 140 -9.49 5.83 -15.40
N GLY A 141 -9.41 4.89 -16.35
CA GLY A 141 -9.98 3.56 -16.20
C GLY A 141 -11.51 3.50 -16.24
N VAL A 142 -12.19 4.61 -16.54
CA VAL A 142 -13.66 4.70 -16.62
C VAL A 142 -14.13 4.51 -18.06
N LYS A 143 -15.14 3.66 -18.28
CA LYS A 143 -15.78 3.43 -19.58
C LYS A 143 -17.30 3.57 -19.47
N VAL A 144 -17.92 4.20 -20.47
CA VAL A 144 -19.39 4.29 -20.63
C VAL A 144 -19.75 3.53 -21.90
N GLU A 145 -20.55 2.47 -21.76
CA GLU A 145 -20.93 1.57 -22.87
C GLU A 145 -19.71 1.03 -23.66
N GLY A 146 -18.61 0.76 -22.95
CA GLY A 146 -17.36 0.29 -23.56
C GLY A 146 -16.44 1.39 -24.11
N THR A 147 -16.93 2.63 -24.19
CA THR A 147 -16.15 3.79 -24.66
C THR A 147 -15.39 4.43 -23.50
N PRO A 148 -14.04 4.56 -23.57
CA PRO A 148 -13.27 5.24 -22.52
C PRO A 148 -13.66 6.70 -22.37
N VAL A 149 -13.83 7.16 -21.12
CA VAL A 149 -14.13 8.57 -20.81
C VAL A 149 -12.90 9.46 -21.03
N ASN A 150 -11.70 8.94 -20.71
CA ASN A 150 -10.43 9.60 -20.98
C ASN A 150 -9.44 8.58 -21.56
N PRO A 151 -9.48 8.33 -22.89
CA PRO A 151 -8.66 7.31 -23.53
C PRO A 151 -7.16 7.65 -23.43
N PRO A 152 -6.27 6.66 -23.30
CA PRO A 152 -4.83 6.89 -23.22
C PRO A 152 -4.34 7.72 -24.40
N LYS A 153 -3.65 8.83 -24.12
CA LYS A 153 -2.94 9.59 -25.15
C LYS A 153 -1.63 8.86 -25.40
N GLY A 154 -1.64 7.92 -26.35
CA GLY A 154 -0.43 7.23 -26.79
C GLY A 154 0.66 8.24 -27.17
N HIS A 155 1.93 7.83 -27.11
CA HIS A 155 3.08 8.66 -27.48
C HIS A 155 2.89 9.27 -28.88
N HIS A 156 2.60 10.57 -28.93
CA HIS A 156 2.96 11.41 -30.05
C HIS A 156 4.35 11.96 -29.75
N ASP A 157 5.37 11.10 -29.86
CA ASP A 157 6.78 11.44 -30.02
C ASP A 157 7.45 10.35 -30.85
#